data_AF-A0A2N6L9B7-F1
#
_entry.id   AF-A0A2N6L9B7-F1
#
_cell.length_a   1.000
_cell.length_b   1.000
_cell.length_c   1.000
_cell.angle_alpha   90.00
_cell.angle_beta   90.00
_cell.angle_gamma   90.00
#
_symmetry.space_group_name_H-M   'P 1'
#
loop_
_entity.id
_entity.type
_entity.pdbx_description
1 polymer ?
#
loop_
_entity_poly.entity_id
_entity_poly.type
_entity_poly.pdbx_seq_one_letter_code
_entity_poly.pdbx_strand_id
1 'polypeptide(L)'
;MTVNPNICLQGVRPDNQVHLLLWDTPNENDLVRIVLYNNALRVNYRENLLQRINQSDRFLTLHHDLERELTAIKSMCSGIKEQMVLLEGLDCLITYLQVYSPRHLTLFWNNLEKTRKLERILWVILPHQLVPKSWPAMRMKSMFD
;
A
#
# COMPACT_ATOMS: atom_id res chain seq x y z
N MET A 1 2.49 -13.89 27.04
CA MET A 1 2.29 -12.84 26.02
C MET A 1 1.26 -13.36 25.05
N THR A 2 0.01 -12.92 25.16
CA THR A 2 -1.04 -13.24 24.18
C THR A 2 -0.73 -12.48 22.90
N VAL A 3 -0.33 -13.21 21.84
CA VAL A 3 -0.12 -12.64 20.51
C VAL A 3 -1.46 -12.14 20.02
N ASN A 4 -1.58 -10.83 19.74
CA ASN A 4 -2.79 -10.28 19.14
C ASN A 4 -2.93 -10.88 17.72
N PRO A 5 -3.99 -11.66 17.43
CA PRO A 5 -4.15 -12.33 16.13
C PRO A 5 -4.21 -11.33 14.95
N ASN A 6 -4.46 -10.05 15.22
CA ASN A 6 -4.47 -9.01 14.19
C ASN A 6 -3.07 -8.75 13.62
N ILE A 7 -1.99 -9.07 14.33
CA ILE A 7 -0.61 -8.80 13.90
C ILE A 7 -0.13 -9.79 12.83
N CYS A 8 -0.67 -11.01 12.74
CA CYS A 8 -0.21 -12.01 11.76
C CYS A 8 -0.77 -11.72 10.36
N LEU A 9 0.11 -11.40 9.42
CA LEU A 9 -0.18 -11.13 8.01
C LEU A 9 0.31 -12.25 7.07
N GLN A 10 0.89 -13.31 7.63
CA GLN A 10 1.43 -14.45 6.88
C GLN A 10 0.33 -15.38 6.37
N GLY A 11 0.67 -16.19 5.36
CA GLY A 11 -0.21 -17.22 4.82
C GLY A 11 -1.37 -16.71 3.95
N VAL A 12 -1.43 -15.40 3.67
CA VAL A 12 -2.48 -14.84 2.83
C VAL A 12 -2.34 -15.27 1.37
N ARG A 13 -3.50 -15.51 0.76
CA ARG A 13 -3.63 -15.87 -0.65
C ARG A 13 -4.61 -14.92 -1.32
N PRO A 14 -4.36 -14.54 -2.58
CA PRO A 14 -3.17 -14.84 -3.39
C PRO A 14 -1.95 -14.01 -2.95
N ASP A 15 -0.77 -14.63 -2.91
CA ASP A 15 0.50 -14.04 -2.43
C ASP A 15 1.19 -13.12 -3.45
N ASN A 16 0.74 -13.15 -4.70
CA ASN A 16 1.30 -12.36 -5.81
C ASN A 16 0.47 -11.12 -6.18
N GLN A 17 -0.40 -10.67 -5.27
CA GLN A 17 -1.33 -9.55 -5.45
C GLN A 17 -1.28 -8.59 -4.26
N VAL A 18 -1.86 -7.40 -4.47
CA VAL A 18 -1.95 -6.36 -3.45
C VAL A 18 -3.04 -6.71 -2.42
N HIS A 19 -2.70 -6.59 -1.15
CA HIS A 19 -3.60 -6.69 0.00
C HIS A 19 -3.70 -5.33 0.70
N LEU A 20 -4.84 -5.07 1.35
CA LEU A 20 -5.07 -3.82 2.11
C LEU A 20 -5.15 -4.12 3.60
N LEU A 21 -4.31 -3.45 4.38
CA LEU A 21 -4.36 -3.43 5.83
C LEU A 21 -5.08 -2.16 6.26
N LEU A 22 -6.30 -2.29 6.75
CA LEU A 22 -7.13 -1.17 7.14
C LEU A 22 -6.76 -0.74 8.55
N TRP A 23 -6.22 0.47 8.69
CA TRP A 23 -5.69 0.97 9.95
C TRP A 23 -5.72 2.50 9.96
N ASP A 24 -6.61 3.09 10.74
CA ASP A 24 -6.84 4.55 10.71
C ASP A 24 -5.74 5.34 11.43
N THR A 25 -5.24 4.82 12.55
CA THR A 25 -4.25 5.51 13.38
C THR A 25 -3.11 4.55 13.78
N PRO A 26 -2.27 4.11 12.83
CA PRO A 26 -1.09 3.32 13.16
C PRO A 26 -0.12 4.17 13.98
N ASN A 27 0.37 3.61 15.09
CA ASN A 27 1.47 4.20 15.85
C ASN A 27 2.77 3.45 15.58
N GLU A 28 3.89 4.14 15.82
CA GLU A 28 5.23 3.61 15.50
C GLU A 28 5.56 2.31 16.22
N ASN A 29 5.15 2.14 17.48
CA ASN A 29 5.43 0.92 18.24
C ASN A 29 4.74 -0.30 17.62
N ASP A 30 3.47 -0.14 17.21
CA ASP A 30 2.72 -1.22 16.58
C ASP A 30 3.20 -1.50 15.15
N LEU A 31 3.63 -0.48 14.41
CA LEU A 31 4.27 -0.64 13.10
C LEU A 31 5.59 -1.42 13.21
N VAL A 32 6.45 -1.11 14.19
CA VAL A 32 7.69 -1.86 14.43
C VAL A 32 7.36 -3.32 14.78
N ARG A 33 6.36 -3.55 15.63
CA ARG A 33 5.95 -4.91 16.03
C ARG A 33 5.46 -5.73 14.85
N ILE A 34 4.58 -5.17 14.00
CA ILE A 34 4.04 -5.91 12.85
C ILE A 34 5.13 -6.21 11.82
N VAL A 35 6.07 -5.28 11.63
CA VAL A 35 7.21 -5.45 10.73
C VAL A 35 8.10 -6.61 11.20
N LEU A 36 8.49 -6.60 12.48
CA LEU A 36 9.33 -7.65 13.06
C LEU A 36 8.62 -9.01 13.07
N TYR A 37 7.35 -9.05 13.47
CA TYR A 37 6.59 -10.30 13.56
C TYR A 37 6.42 -10.99 12.21
N ASN A 38 6.21 -10.20 11.14
CA ASN A 38 5.91 -10.74 9.81
C ASN A 38 7.15 -10.88 8.91
N ASN A 39 8.34 -10.54 9.38
CA ASN A 39 9.54 -10.40 8.54
C ASN A 39 9.23 -9.54 7.31
N ALA A 40 8.71 -8.34 7.55
CA ALA A 40 8.31 -7.41 6.51
C ALA A 40 9.36 -6.31 6.30
N LEU A 41 9.43 -5.78 5.08
CA LEU A 41 10.10 -4.52 4.77
C LEU A 41 9.06 -3.40 4.86
N ARG A 42 9.28 -2.42 5.75
CA ARG A 42 8.46 -1.20 5.79
C ARG A 42 8.96 -0.22 4.74
N VAL A 43 8.05 0.28 3.91
CA VAL A 43 8.35 1.27 2.87
C VAL A 43 7.32 2.38 2.89
N ASN A 44 7.77 3.62 2.73
CA ASN A 44 6.90 4.78 2.67
C ASN A 44 6.76 5.31 1.24
N TYR A 45 5.52 5.33 0.72
CA TYR A 45 5.24 5.81 -0.63
C TYR A 45 5.57 7.30 -0.79
N ARG A 46 5.36 8.13 0.24
CA ARG A 46 5.64 9.58 0.17
C ARG A 46 7.13 9.84 -0.02
N GLU A 47 7.95 9.16 0.76
CA GLU A 47 9.41 9.25 0.66
C GLU A 47 9.88 8.78 -0.73
N ASN A 48 9.34 7.67 -1.21
CA ASN A 48 9.61 7.19 -2.56
C ASN A 48 9.18 8.18 -3.65
N LEU A 49 8.03 8.84 -3.48
CA LEU A 49 7.55 9.85 -4.40
C LEU A 49 8.49 11.06 -4.43
N LEU A 50 8.89 11.57 -3.26
CA LEU A 50 9.80 12.69 -3.12
C LEU A 50 11.15 12.46 -3.81
N GLN A 51 11.62 11.21 -3.89
CA GLN A 51 12.83 10.83 -4.62
C GLN A 51 12.66 10.84 -6.15
N ARG A 52 11.43 10.69 -6.65
CA ARG A 52 11.12 10.54 -8.08
C ARG A 52 10.58 11.80 -8.75
N ILE A 53 10.03 12.73 -7.98
CA ILE A 53 9.52 14.00 -8.51
C ILE A 53 10.65 15.01 -8.70
N ASN A 54 10.55 15.82 -9.75
CA ASN A 54 11.46 16.93 -9.93
C ASN A 54 11.00 18.10 -9.05
N GLN A 55 11.84 18.52 -8.10
CA GLN A 55 11.53 19.64 -7.21
C GLN A 55 11.39 20.98 -7.94
N SER A 56 11.82 21.04 -9.20
CA SER A 56 11.68 22.22 -10.07
C SER A 56 10.28 22.34 -10.70
N ASP A 57 9.47 21.27 -10.65
CA ASP A 57 8.12 21.29 -11.22
C ASP A 57 7.19 22.12 -10.34
N ARG A 58 6.45 23.05 -10.95
CA ARG A 58 5.48 23.90 -10.22
C ARG A 58 4.26 23.13 -9.73
N PHE A 59 3.92 22.01 -10.37
CA PHE A 59 2.69 21.28 -10.10
C PHE A 59 2.95 19.78 -10.11
N LEU A 60 2.31 19.06 -9.19
CA LEU A 60 2.25 17.61 -9.23
C LEU A 60 1.27 17.17 -10.31
N THR A 61 1.72 16.31 -11.22
CA THR A 61 0.91 15.76 -12.33
C THR A 61 0.77 14.23 -12.24
N LEU A 62 0.57 13.69 -11.04
CA LEU A 62 0.55 12.23 -10.81
C LEU A 62 -0.57 11.53 -11.59
N HIS A 63 -1.66 12.24 -11.88
CA HIS A 63 -2.80 11.71 -12.64
C HIS A 63 -2.49 11.50 -14.13
N HIS A 64 -1.45 12.13 -14.68
CA HIS A 64 -1.06 11.94 -16.09
C HIS A 64 -0.36 10.60 -16.33
N ASP A 65 0.24 9.99 -15.30
CA ASP A 65 1.03 8.77 -15.43
C ASP A 65 0.83 7.81 -14.24
N LEU A 66 -0.36 7.20 -14.20
CA LEU A 66 -0.69 6.20 -13.19
C LEU A 66 0.15 4.92 -13.34
N GLU A 67 0.60 4.61 -14.56
CA GLU A 67 1.43 3.43 -14.83
C GLU A 67 2.79 3.54 -14.14
N ARG A 68 3.39 4.73 -14.15
CA ARG A 68 4.61 5.02 -13.39
C ARG A 68 4.43 4.79 -11.90
N GLU A 69 3.30 5.19 -11.33
CA GLU A 69 3.02 5.01 -9.90
C GLU A 69 2.81 3.55 -9.53
N LEU A 70 2.10 2.78 -10.37
CA LEU A 70 1.98 1.34 -10.19
C LEU A 70 3.32 0.63 -10.34
N THR A 71 4.14 1.06 -11.29
CA THR A 71 5.49 0.52 -11.50
C THR A 71 6.36 0.76 -10.27
N ALA A 72 6.29 1.95 -9.68
CA ALA A 72 7.00 2.26 -8.44
C ALA A 72 6.56 1.35 -7.29
N ILE A 73 5.26 1.19 -7.08
CA ILE A 73 4.71 0.30 -6.04
C ILE A 73 5.20 -1.15 -6.24
N LYS A 74 5.19 -1.64 -7.49
CA LYS A 74 5.68 -3.00 -7.80
C LYS A 74 7.17 -3.13 -7.54
N SER A 75 7.96 -2.11 -7.87
CA SER A 75 9.42 -2.11 -7.68
C SER A 75 9.82 -2.22 -6.21
N MET A 76 8.98 -1.75 -5.27
CA MET A 76 9.21 -1.89 -3.83
C MET A 76 9.21 -3.35 -3.36
N CYS A 77 8.59 -4.24 -4.13
CA CYS A 77 8.52 -5.68 -3.83
C CYS A 77 9.66 -6.48 -4.44
N SER A 78 10.50 -5.87 -5.29
CA SER A 78 11.52 -6.59 -6.07
C SER A 78 12.86 -6.64 -5.35
N GLY A 79 13.52 -7.81 -5.41
CA GLY A 79 14.90 -7.97 -4.91
C GLY A 79 15.09 -7.88 -3.38
N ILE A 80 14.02 -7.85 -2.60
CA ILE A 80 14.07 -7.78 -1.13
C ILE A 80 14.20 -9.18 -0.50
N LYS A 81 14.77 -9.27 0.70
CA LYS A 81 14.99 -10.54 1.42
C LYS A 81 13.82 -10.93 2.32
N GLU A 82 13.07 -9.93 2.73
CA GLU A 82 11.88 -10.02 3.56
C GLU A 82 10.77 -10.79 2.86
N GLN A 83 9.84 -11.35 3.62
CA GLN A 83 8.73 -12.14 3.07
C GLN A 83 7.66 -11.25 2.42
N MET A 84 7.53 -10.02 2.91
CA MET A 84 6.50 -9.09 2.45
C MET A 84 6.95 -7.64 2.56
N VAL A 85 6.22 -6.77 1.86
CA VAL A 85 6.31 -5.32 2.00
C VAL A 85 5.09 -4.81 2.76
N LEU A 86 5.34 -3.96 3.73
CA LEU A 86 4.33 -3.15 4.39
C LEU A 86 4.47 -1.71 3.89
N LEU A 87 3.58 -1.31 2.97
CA LEU A 87 3.57 -0.02 2.32
C LEU A 87 2.67 0.97 3.07
N GLU A 88 3.25 2.05 3.56
CA GLU A 88 2.53 3.16 4.16
C GLU A 88 2.55 4.41 3.27
N GLY A 89 1.70 5.39 3.61
CA GLY A 89 1.72 6.70 2.95
C GLY A 89 1.10 6.75 1.56
N LEU A 90 0.49 5.65 1.06
CA LEU A 90 -0.21 5.64 -0.23
C LEU A 90 -1.50 6.46 -0.22
N ASP A 91 -2.03 6.73 0.97
CA ASP A 91 -3.15 7.64 1.21
C ASP A 91 -2.95 9.01 0.54
N CYS A 92 -1.72 9.53 0.46
CA CYS A 92 -1.47 10.82 -0.20
C CYS A 92 -1.77 10.78 -1.71
N LEU A 93 -1.43 9.68 -2.40
CA LEU A 93 -1.76 9.51 -3.82
C LEU A 93 -3.27 9.37 -4.00
N ILE A 94 -3.90 8.58 -3.13
CA ILE A 94 -5.34 8.36 -3.17
C ILE A 94 -6.09 9.68 -2.95
N THR A 95 -5.72 10.47 -1.94
CA THR A 95 -6.31 11.79 -1.68
C THR A 95 -6.05 12.75 -2.83
N TYR A 96 -4.83 12.77 -3.39
CA TYR A 96 -4.51 13.58 -4.56
C TYR A 96 -5.44 13.23 -5.75
N LEU A 97 -5.57 11.95 -6.08
CA LEU A 97 -6.42 11.49 -7.19
C LEU A 97 -7.89 11.75 -6.92
N GLN A 98 -8.34 11.61 -5.67
CA GLN A 98 -9.72 11.90 -5.27
C GLN A 98 -10.09 13.36 -5.52
N VAL A 99 -9.20 14.30 -5.20
CA VAL A 99 -9.42 15.74 -5.37
C VAL A 99 -9.30 16.15 -6.84
N TYR A 100 -8.24 15.71 -7.53
CA TYR A 100 -7.95 16.17 -8.89
C TYR A 100 -8.74 15.43 -9.97
N SER A 101 -8.94 14.11 -9.83
CA SER A 101 -9.64 13.34 -10.85
C SER A 101 -10.20 12.01 -10.33
N PRO A 102 -11.47 11.99 -9.90
CA PRO A 102 -12.14 10.77 -9.44
C PRO A 102 -12.11 9.62 -10.46
N ARG A 103 -12.10 9.93 -11.76
CA ARG A 103 -11.94 8.92 -12.83
C ARG A 103 -10.57 8.23 -12.78
N HIS A 104 -9.50 9.00 -12.57
CA HIS A 104 -8.16 8.43 -12.41
C HIS A 104 -8.01 7.67 -11.10
N LEU A 105 -8.72 8.07 -10.03
CA LEU A 105 -8.79 7.28 -8.81
C LEU A 105 -9.43 5.90 -9.06
N THR A 106 -10.56 5.84 -9.76
CA THR A 106 -11.19 4.56 -10.12
C THR A 106 -10.25 3.71 -10.98
N LEU A 107 -9.57 4.31 -11.96
CA LEU A 107 -8.61 3.61 -12.82
C LEU A 107 -7.42 3.09 -12.00
N PHE A 108 -6.87 3.91 -11.11
CA PHE A 108 -5.78 3.52 -10.21
C PHE A 108 -6.18 2.31 -9.37
N TRP A 109 -7.36 2.36 -8.73
CA TRP A 109 -7.86 1.24 -7.93
C TRP A 109 -8.01 -0.04 -8.74
N ASN A 110 -8.64 0.05 -9.92
CA ASN A 110 -8.80 -1.10 -10.81
C ASN A 110 -7.44 -1.70 -11.22
N ASN A 111 -6.45 -0.86 -11.49
CA ASN A 111 -5.13 -1.32 -11.90
C ASN A 111 -4.33 -1.92 -10.73
N LEU A 112 -4.43 -1.31 -9.55
CA LEU A 112 -3.81 -1.85 -8.33
C LEU A 112 -4.43 -3.20 -7.95
N GLU A 113 -5.76 -3.31 -8.04
CA GLU A 113 -6.51 -4.55 -7.77
C GLU A 113 -6.07 -5.70 -8.71
N LYS A 114 -5.91 -5.38 -10.00
CA LYS A 114 -5.47 -6.28 -11.07
C LYS A 114 -3.97 -6.47 -11.12
N THR A 115 -3.20 -5.82 -10.25
CA THR A 115 -1.75 -6.03 -10.20
C THR A 115 -1.47 -7.48 -9.80
N ARG A 116 -0.61 -8.13 -10.58
CA ARG A 116 -0.18 -9.52 -10.45
C ARG A 116 1.34 -9.58 -10.54
N LYS A 117 1.88 -10.77 -10.25
CA LYS A 117 3.32 -11.09 -10.38
C LYS A 117 4.18 -10.23 -9.45
N LEU A 118 3.68 -9.91 -8.27
CA LEU A 118 4.52 -9.35 -7.22
C LEU A 118 5.50 -10.43 -6.75
N GLU A 119 6.78 -10.09 -6.64
CA GLU A 119 7.83 -11.00 -6.14
C GLU A 119 7.68 -11.33 -4.65
N ARG A 120 6.99 -10.43 -3.91
CA ARG A 120 6.70 -10.54 -2.48
C ARG A 120 5.26 -10.12 -2.21
N ILE A 121 4.73 -10.57 -1.08
CA ILE A 121 3.40 -10.15 -0.61
C ILE A 121 3.44 -8.64 -0.36
N LEU A 122 2.45 -7.91 -0.85
CA LEU A 122 2.33 -6.48 -0.59
C LEU A 122 1.09 -6.20 0.24
N TRP A 123 1.28 -5.63 1.42
CA TRP A 123 0.23 -5.05 2.25
C TRP A 123 0.33 -3.54 2.20
N VAL A 124 -0.75 -2.88 1.79
CA VAL A 124 -0.86 -1.42 1.80
C VAL A 124 -1.67 -1.00 3.01
N ILE A 125 -1.06 -0.19 3.88
CA ILE A 125 -1.73 0.41 5.03
C ILE A 125 -2.59 1.58 4.53
N LEU A 126 -3.88 1.55 4.87
CA LEU A 126 -4.82 2.61 4.53
C LEU A 126 -5.86 2.87 5.63
N PRO A 127 -6.29 4.12 5.81
CA PRO A 127 -7.50 4.41 6.57
C PRO A 127 -8.74 3.78 5.93
N HIS A 128 -9.70 3.36 6.74
CA HIS A 128 -10.95 2.72 6.30
C HIS A 128 -11.72 3.58 5.29
N GLN A 129 -11.71 4.90 5.49
CA GLN A 129 -12.41 5.87 4.63
C GLN A 129 -11.89 5.94 3.19
N LEU A 130 -10.67 5.46 2.91
CA LEU A 130 -10.04 5.55 1.59
C LEU A 130 -10.17 4.26 0.77
N VAL A 131 -10.76 3.21 1.33
CA VAL A 131 -10.88 1.90 0.69
C VAL A 131 -11.96 1.93 -0.41
N PRO A 132 -11.69 1.39 -1.61
CA PRO A 132 -12.72 1.29 -2.63
C PRO A 132 -13.71 0.18 -2.26
N LYS A 133 -15.01 0.45 -2.40
CA LYS A 133 -16.09 -0.51 -2.08
C LYS A 133 -16.00 -1.84 -2.84
N SER A 134 -15.31 -1.85 -3.98
CA SER A 134 -15.14 -3.03 -4.83
C SER A 134 -13.97 -3.92 -4.44
N TRP A 135 -13.16 -3.56 -3.43
CA TRP A 135 -11.99 -4.37 -3.09
C TRP A 135 -12.39 -5.76 -2.58
N PRO A 136 -11.75 -6.84 -3.04
CA PRO A 136 -12.07 -8.18 -2.57
C PRO A 136 -11.82 -8.36 -1.07
N ALA A 137 -12.84 -8.78 -0.32
CA ALA A 137 -12.78 -8.97 1.13
C ALA A 137 -11.65 -9.91 1.58
N MET A 138 -11.36 -10.96 0.80
CA MET A 138 -10.27 -11.91 1.10
C MET A 138 -8.86 -11.29 1.07
N ARG A 139 -8.72 -10.08 0.50
CA ARG A 139 -7.46 -9.31 0.42
C ARG A 139 -7.51 -8.05 1.29
N MET A 140 -8.40 -8.03 2.29
CA MET A 140 -8.49 -6.97 3.28
C MET A 140 -8.35 -7.55 4.67
N LYS A 141 -7.70 -6.81 5.56
CA LYS A 141 -7.66 -7.11 6.98
C LYS A 141 -7.72 -5.80 7.77
N SER A 142 -8.57 -5.72 8.77
CA SER A 142 -8.63 -4.57 9.68
C SER A 142 -7.73 -4.77 10.88
N MET A 143 -7.01 -3.72 11.26
CA MET A 143 -6.22 -3.64 12.48
C MET A 143 -7.05 -2.92 13.54
N PHE A 144 -7.45 -3.68 14.57
CA PHE A 144 -8.24 -3.23 15.71
C PHE A 144 -9.67 -2.82 15.32
N ASP A 145 -10.64 -3.63 15.76
CA ASP A 145 -12.03 -3.21 16.00
C ASP A 145 -12.17 -2.75 17.45
#